data_AF-A0A2D1KRN3-F1
#
_entry.id   AF-A0A2D1KRN3-F1
#
_cell.length_a   1.000
_cell.length_b   1.000
_cell.length_c   1.000
_cell.angle_alpha   90.00
_cell.angle_beta   90.00
_cell.angle_gamma   90.00
#
_symmetry.space_group_name_H-M   'P 1'
#
loop_
_entity.id
_entity.type
_entity.pdbx_description
1 polymer ?
#
loop_
_entity_poly.entity_id
_entity_poly.type
_entity_poly.pdbx_seq_one_letter_code
_entity_poly.pdbx_strand_id
1 'polypeptide(L)' 'MPEKKSLLDQIDAESQLKDGDSPFKRKEKTKPLRVRESFYNDIRKIAFEENTKMVEILDDIIKRGLRSYKKSHPVTDYK' A
#
# COMPACT_ATOMS: atom_id res chain seq x y z
N MET A 1 48.58 -27.25 9.09
CA MET A 1 47.36 -27.11 9.92
C MET A 1 46.28 -26.53 9.02
N PRO A 2 45.22 -27.27 8.64
CA PRO A 2 44.15 -26.68 7.83
C PRO A 2 43.25 -25.84 8.75
N GLU A 3 43.15 -24.54 8.45
CA GLU A 3 42.32 -23.62 9.20
C GLU A 3 40.84 -23.99 9.01
N LYS A 4 40.13 -24.20 10.12
CA LYS A 4 38.70 -24.50 10.11
C LYS A 4 37.97 -23.19 9.79
N LYS A 5 37.62 -22.99 8.52
CA LYS A 5 36.77 -21.88 8.08
C LYS A 5 35.45 -21.92 8.86
N SER A 6 35.06 -20.77 9.40
CA SER A 6 33.86 -20.61 10.23
C SER A 6 32.62 -21.05 9.45
N LEU A 7 31.73 -21.82 10.09
CA LEU A 7 30.44 -22.19 9.49
C LEU A 7 29.56 -20.95 9.22
N LEU A 8 29.83 -19.84 9.90
CA LEU A 8 29.14 -18.57 9.66
C LEU A 8 29.51 -17.94 8.31
N ASP A 9 30.73 -18.18 7.80
CA ASP A 9 31.16 -17.65 6.50
C ASP A 9 30.51 -18.41 5.32
N GLN A 10 29.83 -19.54 5.59
CA GLN A 10 29.06 -20.28 4.59
C GLN A 10 27.61 -19.83 4.50
N ILE A 11 27.13 -19.07 5.49
CA ILE A 11 25.78 -18.51 5.49
C ILE A 11 25.89 -17.10 4.93
N ASP A 12 26.01 -17.05 3.62
CA ASP A 12 25.89 -15.85 2.81
C ASP A 12 24.42 -15.37 2.88
N ALA A 13 24.04 -14.81 4.04
CA ALA A 13 22.68 -14.39 4.36
C ALA A 13 22.17 -13.26 3.44
N GLU A 14 23.09 -12.58 2.77
CA GLU A 14 22.80 -11.54 1.79
C GLU A 14 22.45 -12.09 0.40
N SER A 15 22.88 -13.31 0.04
CA SER A 15 22.64 -13.85 -1.31
C SER A 15 21.33 -14.64 -1.44
N GLN A 16 20.66 -14.99 -0.33
CA GLN A 16 19.34 -15.66 -0.35
C GLN A 16 18.14 -14.71 -0.21
N LEU A 17 18.36 -13.46 0.18
CA LEU A 17 17.31 -12.46 0.24
C LEU A 17 17.19 -11.75 -1.11
N LYS A 18 16.71 -12.46 -2.13
CA LYS A 18 16.13 -11.76 -3.29
C LYS A 18 14.94 -10.96 -2.74
N ASP A 19 15.06 -9.64 -2.69
CA ASP A 19 14.07 -8.64 -2.23
C ASP A 19 12.67 -8.72 -2.92
N GLY A 20 12.47 -9.71 -3.77
CA GLY A 20 11.30 -9.99 -4.57
C GLY A 20 10.12 -10.57 -3.80
N ASP A 21 10.32 -11.63 -3.02
CA ASP A 21 9.22 -12.54 -2.63
C ASP A 21 9.20 -12.88 -1.14
N SER A 22 9.23 -11.85 -0.28
CA SER A 22 8.77 -12.08 1.10
C SER A 22 7.30 -12.50 1.06
N PRO A 23 6.89 -13.59 1.74
CA PRO A 23 5.48 -13.98 1.85
C PRO A 23 4.62 -12.91 2.57
N PHE A 24 5.27 -11.93 3.22
CA PHE A 24 4.63 -10.78 3.86
C PHE A 24 4.52 -9.56 2.94
N LYS A 25 5.08 -9.63 1.72
CA LYS A 25 5.01 -8.53 0.75
C LYS A 25 3.57 -8.39 0.26
N ARG A 26 2.95 -7.26 0.59
CA ARG A 26 1.60 -6.93 0.10
C ARG A 26 1.65 -6.79 -1.41
N LYS A 27 0.69 -7.41 -2.10
CA LYS A 27 0.54 -7.35 -3.57
C LYS A 27 0.35 -5.92 -4.06
N GLU A 28 -0.36 -5.10 -3.29
CA GLU A 28 -0.65 -3.71 -3.63
C GLU A 28 0.09 -2.74 -2.70
N LYS A 29 0.77 -1.77 -3.31
CA LYS A 29 1.53 -0.75 -2.59
C LYS A 29 0.59 0.38 -2.16
N THR A 30 0.51 0.64 -0.86
CA THR A 30 -0.23 1.78 -0.32
C THR A 30 0.65 3.03 -0.25
N LYS A 31 0.04 4.21 -0.37
CA LYS A 31 0.71 5.51 -0.18
C LYS A 31 0.00 6.31 0.91
N PRO A 32 0.73 7.05 1.76
CA PRO A 32 0.11 7.96 2.71
C PRO A 32 -0.54 9.13 1.96
N LEU A 33 -1.78 9.44 2.32
CA LEU A 33 -2.53 10.59 1.78
C LEU A 33 -2.71 11.63 2.89
N ARG A 34 -2.55 12.90 2.55
CA ARG A 34 -2.90 14.01 3.45
C ARG A 34 -4.36 14.38 3.21
N VAL A 35 -5.16 14.36 4.27
CA VAL A 35 -6.57 14.74 4.26
C VAL A 35 -6.81 15.86 5.27
N ARG A 36 -7.87 16.66 5.08
CA ARG A 36 -8.28 17.64 6.09
C ARG A 36 -8.81 16.92 7.32
N GLU A 37 -8.61 17.54 8.48
CA GLU A 37 -9.01 16.97 9.77
C GLU A 37 -10.52 16.73 9.88
N SER A 38 -11.34 17.63 9.31
CA SER A 38 -12.79 17.44 9.25
C SER A 38 -13.17 16.13 8.57
N PHE A 39 -12.62 15.86 7.38
CA PHE A 39 -12.87 14.63 6.64
C PHE A 39 -12.31 13.41 7.37
N TYR A 40 -11.15 13.53 8.03
CA TYR A 40 -10.60 12.44 8.81
C TYR A 40 -11.55 12.01 9.94
N ASN A 41 -12.12 12.97 10.67
CA ASN A 41 -13.04 12.69 11.77
C ASN A 41 -14.34 12.03 11.27
N ASP A 42 -14.87 12.48 10.13
CA ASP A 42 -16.05 11.87 9.51
C ASP A 42 -15.77 10.43 9.10
N ILE A 43 -14.65 10.18 8.40
CA ILE A 43 -14.25 8.83 7.98
C ILE A 43 -14.04 7.92 9.20
N ARG A 44 -13.42 8.43 10.26
CA ARG A 44 -13.20 7.69 11.51
C ARG A 44 -14.52 7.30 12.18
N LYS A 45 -15.50 8.20 12.18
CA LYS A 45 -16.82 7.93 12.74
C LYS A 45 -17.52 6.81 11.96
N ILE A 46 -17.53 6.89 10.63
CA ILE A 46 -18.11 5.86 9.76
C ILE A 46 -17.40 4.52 9.97
N ALA A 47 -16.07 4.51 10.03
CA ALA A 47 -15.28 3.30 10.28
C ALA A 47 -15.67 2.60 11.59
N PHE A 48 -15.93 3.40 12.63
CA PHE A 48 -16.37 2.88 13.92
C PHE A 48 -17.79 2.30 13.86
N GLU A 49 -18.73 3.02 13.24
CA GLU A 49 -20.14 2.61 13.13
C GLU A 49 -20.31 1.36 12.25
N GLU A 50 -19.54 1.24 11.17
CA GLU A 50 -19.63 0.14 10.20
C GLU A 50 -18.65 -1.01 10.48
N ASN A 51 -17.88 -0.95 11.58
CA ASN A 51 -16.85 -1.93 11.94
C ASN A 51 -15.92 -2.28 10.75
N THR A 52 -15.48 -1.25 10.04
CA THR A 52 -14.76 -1.35 8.77
C THR A 52 -13.46 -0.54 8.85
N LYS A 53 -12.44 -0.91 8.07
CA LYS A 53 -11.16 -0.18 8.08
C LYS A 53 -11.31 1.17 7.37
N MET A 54 -10.73 2.22 7.95
CA MET A 54 -10.68 3.56 7.33
C MET A 54 -10.13 3.54 5.89
N VAL A 55 -9.16 2.66 5.60
CA VAL A 55 -8.56 2.53 4.26
C VAL A 55 -9.59 2.05 3.23
N GLU A 56 -10.46 1.10 3.61
CA GLU A 56 -11.48 0.56 2.70
C GLU A 56 -12.54 1.62 2.38
N ILE A 57 -12.91 2.44 3.37
CA ILE A 57 -13.81 3.59 3.18
C ILE A 57 -13.17 4.64 2.27
N LEU A 58 -11.90 4.98 2.51
CA LEU A 58 -11.14 5.91 1.67
C LEU A 58 -11.06 5.42 0.22
N ASP A 59 -10.77 4.15 0.01
CA ASP A 59 -10.68 3.54 -1.32
C ASP A 59 -12.02 3.61 -2.06
N ASP A 60 -13.14 3.33 -1.38
CA ASP A 60 -14.46 3.42 -2.01
C ASP A 60 -14.85 4.87 -2.36
N ILE A 61 -14.58 5.83 -1.46
CA ILE A 61 -14.81 7.26 -1.72
C ILE A 61 -13.98 7.70 -2.94
N ILE A 62 -12.69 7.38 -2.98
CA ILE A 62 -11.80 7.75 -4.09
C ILE A 62 -12.27 7.08 -5.38
N LYS A 63 -12.65 5.80 -5.34
CA LYS A 63 -13.14 5.07 -6.52
C LYS A 63 -14.42 5.68 -7.10
N ARG A 64 -15.35 6.09 -6.25
CA ARG A 64 -16.58 6.78 -6.67
C ARG A 64 -16.26 8.18 -7.23
N GLY A 65 -15.40 8.93 -6.54
CA GLY A 65 -14.95 10.26 -6.96
C GLY A 65 -14.26 10.24 -8.32
N LEU A 66 -13.32 9.31 -8.55
CA LEU A 66 -12.63 9.13 -9.83
C LEU A 66 -13.59 8.78 -10.97
N ARG A 67 -14.58 7.91 -10.73
CA ARG A 67 -15.60 7.59 -11.74
C ARG A 67 -16.43 8.81 -12.10
N SER A 68 -16.83 9.61 -11.12
CA SER A 68 -17.58 10.84 -11.35
C SER A 68 -16.74 11.88 -12.11
N TYR A 69 -15.47 12.05 -11.71
CA TYR A 69 -14.55 13.00 -12.33
C TYR A 69 -14.30 12.68 -13.81
N LYS A 70 -14.06 11.40 -14.13
CA LYS A 70 -13.87 10.96 -15.53
C LYS A 70 -15.09 11.18 -16.41
N LYS A 71 -16.30 11.06 -15.84
CA LYS A 71 -17.55 11.33 -16.57
C LYS A 71 -17.71 12.82 -16.88
N SER A 72 -17.33 13.70 -15.95
CA SER A 72 -17.42 15.15 -16.14
C SER A 72 -16.27 15.75 -16.95
N HIS A 73 -15.13 15.05 -17.03
CA HIS A 73 -13.96 15.45 -17.79
C HIS A 73 -13.56 14.31 -18.73
N PRO A 74 -14.34 14.06 -19.80
CA PRO A 74 -13.90 13.13 -20.83
C PRO A 74 -12.54 13.61 -21.34
N VAL A 75 -11.55 12.72 -21.36
CA VAL A 75 -10.23 13.03 -21.90
C VAL A 75 -10.44 13.41 -23.36
N THR A 76 -10.35 14.70 -23.68
CA THR A 76 -10.21 15.15 -25.05
C THR A 76 -8.78 14.81 -25.43
N ASP A 77 -8.58 13.64 -26.04
CA ASP A 77 -7.31 13.29 -26.65
C ASP A 77 -7.00 14.36 -27.71
N TYR A 78 -6.10 15.27 -27.40
CA TYR A 78 -5.44 16.07 -28.43
C TYR A 78 -4.48 15.11 -29.15
N LYS A 79 -4.89 14.72 -30.37
CA LYS A 79 -4.06 14.01 -31.34
C LYS A 79 -2.80 14.79 -31.69
#